data_AF-A0A6J1WZM9-F1
#
_entry.id   AF-A0A6J1WZM9-F1
#
_cell.length_a   1.000
_cell.length_b   1.000
_cell.length_c   1.000
_cell.angle_alpha   90.00
_cell.angle_beta   90.00
_cell.angle_gamma   90.00
#
_symmetry.space_group_name_H-M   'P 1'
#
loop_
_entity.id
_entity.type
_entity.pdbx_description
1 polymer ?
#
loop_
_entity_poly.entity_id
_entity_poly.type
_entity_poly.pdbx_seq_one_letter_code
_entity_poly.pdbx_strand_id
1 'polypeptide(L)'
;MTEEENIDINQQLDNLLTKVQPNLQDVIKRSFTNVALQQTKNGEQVKSDALEDTSYFAKNTQVNLTRLELVKTPTFHMQTLSLDLKSMGLKLRCSLGEVNVKGLYSAFNENLYNLLPVMAEGHLLSVLVV
;
A
#
# COMPACT_ATOMS: atom_id res chain seq x y z
N MET A 1 -35.25 32.46 29.64
CA MET A 1 -34.89 31.88 28.33
C MET A 1 -33.42 31.54 28.43
N THR A 2 -33.10 30.29 28.73
CA THR A 2 -31.71 29.81 28.74
C THR A 2 -31.34 29.55 27.29
N GLU A 3 -30.43 30.37 26.77
CA GLU A 3 -29.84 30.18 25.45
C GLU A 3 -29.24 28.77 25.42
N GLU A 4 -29.81 27.90 24.58
CA GLU A 4 -29.20 26.61 24.28
C GLU A 4 -27.85 26.91 23.62
N GLU A 5 -26.76 26.80 24.39
CA GLU A 5 -25.42 26.79 23.86
C GLU A 5 -25.40 25.72 22.76
N ASN A 6 -25.30 26.17 21.52
CA ASN A 6 -25.15 25.29 20.38
C ASN A 6 -23.73 24.72 20.44
N ILE A 7 -23.58 23.68 21.26
CA ILE A 7 -22.31 23.03 21.53
C ILE A 7 -21.84 22.34 20.25
N ASP A 8 -20.82 22.90 19.60
CA ASP A 8 -20.12 22.21 18.51
C ASP A 8 -19.27 21.08 19.09
N ILE A 9 -19.86 19.88 19.10
CA ILE A 9 -19.24 18.64 19.56
C ILE A 9 -17.89 18.40 18.88
N ASN A 10 -17.72 18.79 17.62
CA ASN A 10 -16.45 18.60 16.91
C ASN A 10 -15.36 19.48 17.47
N GLN A 11 -15.69 20.73 17.79
CA GLN A 11 -14.74 21.67 18.38
C GLN A 11 -14.36 21.25 19.80
N GLN A 12 -15.31 20.74 20.59
CA GLN A 12 -15.00 20.19 21.91
C GLN A 12 -14.11 18.95 21.83
N LEU A 13 -14.37 18.06 20.87
CA LEU A 13 -13.54 16.87 20.64
C LEU A 13 -12.12 17.25 20.19
N ASP A 14 -11.99 18.20 19.27
CA ASP A 14 -10.69 18.67 18.78
C ASP A 14 -9.88 19.36 19.90
N ASN A 15 -10.55 20.16 20.73
CA ASN A 15 -9.96 20.76 21.93
C ASN A 15 -9.52 19.71 22.95
N LEU A 16 -10.34 18.68 23.17
CA LEU A 16 -10.01 17.56 24.05
C LEU A 16 -8.80 16.79 23.52
N LEU A 17 -8.78 16.44 22.24
CA LEU A 17 -7.69 15.72 21.60
C LEU A 17 -6.40 16.52 21.61
N THR A 18 -6.47 17.83 21.37
CA THR A 18 -5.31 18.74 21.46
C THR A 18 -4.78 18.81 22.90
N LYS A 19 -5.66 18.78 23.90
CA LYS A 19 -5.28 18.79 25.31
C LYS A 19 -4.65 17.47 25.76
N VAL A 20 -5.17 16.34 25.26
CA VAL A 20 -4.64 14.99 25.56
C VAL A 20 -3.31 14.76 24.85
N GLN A 21 -3.23 15.09 23.55
CA GLN A 21 -2.05 14.91 22.74
C GLN A 21 -1.88 16.09 21.79
N PRO A 22 -1.05 17.09 22.16
CA PRO A 22 -0.70 18.15 21.24
C PRO A 22 0.04 17.57 20.03
N ASN A 23 -0.22 18.11 18.85
CA ASN A 23 0.34 17.67 17.57
C ASN A 23 0.09 16.17 17.29
N LEU A 24 -1.11 15.68 17.61
CA LEU A 24 -1.50 14.28 17.43
C LEU A 24 -1.12 13.72 16.04
N GLN A 25 -1.34 14.48 14.96
CA GLN A 25 -1.02 14.03 13.61
C GLN A 25 0.49 13.81 13.41
N ASP A 26 1.34 14.69 13.94
CA ASP A 26 2.80 14.51 13.89
C ASP A 26 3.26 13.30 14.70
N VAL A 27 2.63 13.07 15.86
CA VAL A 27 2.90 11.90 16.69
C VAL A 27 2.55 10.62 15.93
N ILE A 28 1.36 10.56 15.31
CA ILE A 28 0.96 9.40 14.50
C ILE A 28 1.94 9.21 13.33
N LYS A 29 2.27 10.28 12.59
CA LYS A 29 3.24 10.23 11.48
C LYS A 29 4.60 9.68 11.92
N ARG A 30 5.13 10.15 13.07
CA ARG A 30 6.40 9.67 13.63
C ARG A 30 6.30 8.21 14.06
N SER A 31 5.19 7.80 14.67
CA SER A 31 4.97 6.40 15.06
C SER A 31 5.00 5.46 13.85
N PHE A 32 4.30 5.78 12.77
CA PHE A 32 4.36 4.99 11.52
C PHE A 32 5.79 4.92 10.96
N THR A 33 6.49 6.05 10.94
CA THR A 33 7.88 6.13 10.45
C THR A 33 8.82 5.27 11.30
N ASN A 34 8.69 5.32 12.63
CA ASN A 34 9.53 4.58 13.55
C ASN A 34 9.31 3.07 13.44
N VAL A 35 8.06 2.62 13.32
CA VAL A 35 7.74 1.19 13.13
C VAL A 35 8.33 0.69 11.82
N ALA A 36 8.16 1.44 10.72
CA ALA A 36 8.75 1.08 9.43
C ALA A 36 10.29 0.97 9.52
N LEU A 37 10.96 1.91 10.19
CA LEU A 37 12.41 1.85 10.40
C LEU A 37 12.83 0.66 11.27
N GLN A 38 12.08 0.33 12.32
CA GLN A 38 12.37 -0.82 13.18
C GLN A 38 12.27 -2.15 12.40
N GLN A 39 11.25 -2.31 11.56
CA GLN A 39 11.11 -3.49 10.70
C GLN A 39 12.30 -3.64 9.75
N THR A 40 12.84 -2.54 9.21
CA THR A 40 14.01 -2.60 8.33
C THR A 40 15.35 -2.86 9.05
N LYS A 41 15.48 -2.45 10.32
CA LYS A 41 16.75 -2.52 11.07
C LYS A 41 16.97 -3.83 11.80
N ASN A 42 15.92 -4.57 12.12
CA ASN A 42 16.03 -5.74 12.99
C ASN A 42 16.71 -6.96 12.35
N GLY A 43 17.15 -6.89 11.09
CA GLY A 43 18.04 -7.88 10.49
C GLY A 43 17.49 -9.30 10.41
N GLU A 44 16.26 -9.54 10.87
CA GLU A 44 15.49 -10.71 10.52
C GLU A 44 15.40 -10.68 9.00
N GLN A 45 15.88 -11.75 8.35
CA GLN A 45 15.63 -11.97 6.94
C GLN A 45 14.12 -11.99 6.77
N VAL A 46 13.55 -10.83 6.43
CA VAL A 46 12.15 -10.73 6.07
C VAL A 46 12.03 -11.59 4.83
N LYS A 47 11.47 -12.79 5.00
CA LYS A 47 11.11 -13.69 3.92
C LYS A 47 10.43 -12.82 2.86
N SER A 48 10.86 -12.91 1.61
CA SER A 48 10.30 -12.06 0.54
C SER A 48 8.78 -12.14 0.60
N ASP A 49 8.14 -10.98 0.73
CA ASP A 49 6.68 -10.93 0.84
C ASP A 49 6.10 -11.55 -0.42
N ALA A 50 5.41 -12.68 -0.24
CA ALA A 50 4.71 -13.36 -1.31
C ALA A 50 3.51 -12.50 -1.71
N LEU A 51 3.39 -12.24 -3.00
CA LEU A 51 2.25 -11.58 -3.59
C LEU A 51 1.32 -12.66 -4.14
N GLU A 52 0.03 -12.36 -4.17
CA GLU A 52 -0.96 -13.29 -4.72
C GLU A 52 -0.74 -13.48 -6.22
N ASP A 53 -0.88 -14.72 -6.67
CA ASP A 53 -0.92 -15.04 -8.09
C ASP A 53 -2.08 -14.28 -8.74
N THR A 54 -1.83 -13.70 -9.91
CA THR A 54 -2.81 -12.86 -10.59
C THR A 54 -2.88 -13.16 -12.07
N SER A 55 -4.02 -12.89 -12.67
CA SER A 55 -4.27 -13.12 -14.09
C SER A 55 -4.90 -11.88 -14.69
N TYR A 56 -4.41 -11.50 -15.86
CA TYR A 56 -4.90 -10.36 -16.61
C TYR A 56 -5.23 -10.77 -18.03
N PHE A 57 -6.42 -10.38 -18.48
CA PHE A 57 -6.88 -10.59 -19.85
C PHE A 57 -6.83 -9.27 -20.62
N ALA A 58 -6.00 -9.25 -21.67
CA ALA A 58 -5.86 -8.14 -22.59
C ALA A 58 -6.36 -8.56 -23.98
N LYS A 59 -7.60 -8.18 -24.32
CA LYS A 59 -8.27 -8.62 -25.55
C LYS A 59 -8.32 -10.16 -25.60
N ASN A 60 -7.58 -10.76 -26.53
CA ASN A 60 -7.54 -12.22 -26.71
C ASN A 60 -6.28 -12.83 -26.11
N THR A 61 -5.51 -12.08 -25.31
CA THR A 61 -4.29 -12.55 -24.66
C THR A 61 -4.52 -12.67 -23.16
N GLN A 62 -4.36 -13.88 -22.63
CA GLN A 62 -4.31 -14.13 -21.19
C GLN A 62 -2.85 -14.08 -20.74
N VAL A 63 -2.59 -13.34 -19.65
CA VAL A 63 -1.30 -13.30 -18.96
C VAL A 63 -1.52 -13.73 -17.53
N ASN A 64 -0.84 -14.79 -17.10
CA ASN A 64 -0.84 -15.27 -15.73
C ASN A 64 0.51 -14.95 -15.10
N LEU A 65 0.48 -14.42 -13.89
CA LEU A 65 1.65 -14.13 -13.08
C LEU A 65 1.56 -14.99 -11.82
N THR A 66 2.58 -15.82 -11.60
CA THR A 66 2.59 -16.77 -10.47
C THR A 66 3.90 -16.71 -9.69
N ARG A 67 3.87 -17.15 -8.43
CA ARG A 67 5.03 -17.14 -7.52
C ARG A 67 5.64 -15.75 -7.42
N LEU A 68 4.77 -14.75 -7.33
CA LEU A 68 5.18 -13.37 -7.25
C LEU A 68 5.76 -13.08 -5.86
N GLU A 69 6.93 -12.45 -5.83
CA GLU A 69 7.64 -12.12 -4.59
C GLU A 69 8.27 -10.73 -4.72
N LEU A 70 8.22 -9.97 -3.62
CA LEU A 70 9.01 -8.74 -3.49
C LEU A 70 10.49 -9.10 -3.35
N VAL A 71 11.34 -8.58 -4.24
CA VAL A 71 12.79 -8.83 -4.20
C VAL A 71 13.42 -8.25 -2.93
N LYS A 72 12.89 -7.10 -2.49
CA LYS A 72 13.25 -6.40 -1.25
C LYS A 72 12.00 -5.74 -0.69
N THR A 73 11.94 -5.56 0.62
CA THR A 73 10.91 -4.73 1.25
C THR A 73 11.00 -3.30 0.69
N PRO A 74 9.88 -2.71 0.23
CA PRO A 74 9.85 -1.33 -0.26
C PRO A 74 10.34 -0.33 0.80
N THR A 75 10.97 0.75 0.35
CA THR A 75 11.38 1.84 1.24
C THR A 75 10.20 2.78 1.45
N PHE A 76 9.37 2.48 2.45
CA PHE A 76 8.20 3.29 2.77
C PHE A 76 8.61 4.64 3.37
N HIS A 77 8.16 5.74 2.76
CA HIS A 77 8.31 7.08 3.31
C HIS A 77 6.94 7.77 3.47
N MET A 78 6.56 8.08 4.71
CA MET A 78 5.31 8.77 5.02
C MET A 78 5.44 10.28 4.72
N GLN A 79 4.70 10.77 3.73
CA GLN A 79 4.74 12.17 3.30
C GLN A 79 3.76 13.02 4.11
N THR A 80 2.47 12.68 4.08
CA THR A 80 1.41 13.42 4.76
C THR A 80 0.46 12.49 5.48
N LEU A 81 0.00 12.93 6.65
CA LEU A 81 -1.03 12.26 7.45
C LEU A 81 -2.04 13.33 7.86
N SER A 82 -3.32 13.08 7.62
CA SER A 82 -4.41 13.98 7.99
C SER A 82 -5.51 13.19 8.67
N LEU A 83 -5.90 13.63 9.85
CA LEU A 83 -7.02 13.08 10.61
C LEU A 83 -8.23 14.00 10.43
N ASP A 84 -9.33 13.44 9.91
CA ASP A 84 -10.63 14.10 9.80
C ASP A 84 -11.55 13.49 10.87
N LEU A 85 -11.74 14.22 11.97
CA LEU A 85 -12.58 13.78 13.08
C LEU A 85 -14.07 13.82 12.75
N LYS A 86 -14.49 14.69 11.82
CA LYS A 86 -15.90 14.80 11.42
C LYS A 86 -16.33 13.55 10.66
N SER A 87 -15.46 13.05 9.79
CA SER A 87 -15.69 11.83 9.02
C SER A 87 -15.11 10.57 9.67
N MET A 88 -14.45 10.69 10.83
CA MET A 88 -13.62 9.63 11.43
C MET A 88 -12.64 9.00 10.41
N GLY A 89 -12.06 9.83 9.54
CA GLY A 89 -11.21 9.41 8.44
C GLY A 89 -9.73 9.67 8.71
N LEU A 90 -8.88 8.70 8.37
CA LEU A 90 -7.43 8.89 8.34
C LEU A 90 -6.97 8.86 6.88
N LYS A 91 -6.42 9.97 6.39
CA LYS A 91 -5.83 10.07 5.06
C LYS A 91 -4.31 10.03 5.17
N LEU A 92 -3.71 9.08 4.47
CA LEU A 92 -2.27 8.82 4.46
C LEU A 92 -1.76 8.98 3.03
N ARG A 93 -0.60 9.63 2.89
CA ARG A 93 0.17 9.63 1.65
C ARG A 93 1.57 9.14 1.95
N CYS A 94 1.99 8.09 1.27
CA CYS A 94 3.33 7.55 1.34
C CYS A 94 3.92 7.40 -0.06
N SER A 95 5.25 7.40 -0.15
CA SER A 95 5.99 6.91 -1.32
C SER A 95 6.57 5.55 -0.98
N LEU A 96 6.58 4.66 -1.98
CA LEU A 96 7.11 3.30 -1.86
C LEU A 96 8.52 3.19 -2.45
N GLY A 97 8.97 4.23 -3.19
CA GLY A 97 10.25 4.23 -3.85
C GLY A 97 10.28 3.22 -5.00
N GLU A 98 11.33 2.41 -5.04
CA GLU A 98 11.49 1.36 -6.05
C GLU A 98 10.98 0.01 -5.52
N VAL A 99 9.90 -0.48 -6.13
CA VAL A 99 9.30 -1.77 -5.83
C VAL A 99 9.72 -2.77 -6.91
N ASN A 100 10.48 -3.77 -6.49
CA ASN A 100 10.97 -4.82 -7.39
C ASN A 100 10.18 -6.11 -7.14
N VAL A 101 9.54 -6.62 -8.17
CA VAL A 101 8.76 -7.86 -8.15
C VAL A 101 9.42 -8.88 -9.06
N LYS A 102 9.65 -10.09 -8.54
CA LYS A 102 10.08 -11.24 -9.35
C LYS A 102 8.99 -12.31 -9.35
N GLY A 103 8.97 -13.16 -10.36
CA GLY A 103 8.09 -14.32 -10.40
C GLY A 103 8.15 -15.06 -11.73
N LEU A 104 7.09 -15.76 -12.05
CA LEU A 104 6.91 -16.45 -13.33
C LEU A 104 5.76 -15.81 -14.10
N TYR A 105 5.90 -15.72 -15.41
CA TYR A 105 4.80 -15.34 -16.30
C TYR A 105 4.49 -16.48 -17.26
N SER A 106 3.22 -16.65 -17.58
CA SER A 106 2.76 -17.39 -18.75
C SER A 106 1.77 -16.54 -19.54
N ALA A 107 1.92 -16.51 -20.85
CA ALA A 107 1.07 -15.73 -21.73
C ALA A 107 0.70 -16.54 -22.96
N PHE A 108 -0.57 -16.54 -23.32
CA PHE A 108 -1.02 -17.12 -24.57
C PHE A 108 -2.15 -16.28 -25.15
N ASN A 109 -2.26 -16.30 -26.48
CA ASN A 109 -3.36 -15.66 -27.17
C ASN A 109 -4.38 -16.72 -27.56
N GLU A 110 -5.62 -16.62 -27.10
CA GLU A 110 -6.66 -17.63 -27.31
C GLU A 110 -6.91 -17.92 -28.79
N ASN A 111 -6.96 -16.88 -29.63
CA ASN A 111 -7.19 -17.07 -31.07
C ASN A 111 -6.03 -17.80 -31.74
N LEU A 112 -4.79 -17.41 -31.41
CA LEU A 112 -3.61 -18.10 -31.94
C LEU A 112 -3.51 -19.51 -31.37
N TYR A 113 -3.78 -19.70 -30.08
CA TYR A 113 -3.69 -20.99 -29.40
C TYR A 113 -4.63 -22.03 -30.00
N ASN A 114 -5.85 -21.61 -30.39
CA ASN A 114 -6.82 -22.45 -31.10
C ASN A 114 -6.35 -22.89 -32.50
N LEU A 115 -5.46 -22.13 -33.13
CA LEU A 115 -4.90 -22.44 -34.45
C LEU A 115 -3.56 -23.21 -34.35
N LEU A 116 -2.74 -22.82 -33.38
CA LEU A 116 -1.39 -23.29 -33.09
C LEU A 116 -1.18 -23.14 -31.57
N PRO A 117 -1.14 -24.22 -30.77
CA PRO A 117 -1.10 -24.16 -29.31
C PRO A 117 0.28 -23.69 -28.80
N VAL A 118 0.52 -22.39 -28.96
CA VAL A 118 1.77 -21.71 -28.61
C VAL A 118 1.53 -20.83 -27.40
N MET A 119 2.43 -20.93 -26.43
CA MET A 119 2.45 -20.11 -25.23
C MET A 119 3.86 -19.61 -24.97
N ALA A 120 3.96 -18.42 -24.38
CA ALA A 120 5.21 -17.87 -23.88
C ALA A 120 5.25 -18.05 -22.36
N GLU A 121 6.30 -18.67 -21.85
CA GLU A 121 6.52 -18.84 -20.42
C GLU A 121 7.93 -18.37 -20.06
N GLY A 122 8.09 -17.84 -18.85
CA GLY A 122 9.41 -17.47 -18.38
C GLY A 122 9.43 -16.81 -17.01
N HIS A 123 10.59 -16.27 -16.66
CA HIS A 123 10.78 -15.50 -15.45
C HIS A 123 10.45 -14.03 -15.69
N LEU A 124 9.76 -13.43 -14.72
CA LEU A 124 9.48 -12.00 -14.67
C LEU A 124 10.40 -11.33 -13.65
N LEU A 125 10.97 -10.19 -14.03
CA LEU A 125 11.51 -9.20 -13.10
C LEU A 125 10.95 -7.83 -13.51
N SER A 126 10.15 -7.23 -12.64
CA SER A 126 9.49 -5.96 -12.86
C SER A 126 9.97 -4.93 -11.83
N VAL A 127 10.24 -3.72 -12.30
CA VAL A 127 10.66 -2.57 -11.48
C VAL A 127 9.60 -1.50 -11.60
N LEU A 128 8.97 -1.17 -10.48
CA LEU A 128 7.93 -0.15 -10.37
C LEU A 128 8.49 1.03 -9.55
N VAL A 129 8.30 2.24 -10.05
CA VAL A 129 8.67 3.48 -9.33
C VAL A 129 7.37 4.17 -8.91
N VAL A 130 7.12 4.24 -7.59
CA VAL A 130 5.83 4.68 -7.01
C VAL A 130 6.00 5.75 -5.93
#